data_AF-A0A956N273-F1
#
_entry.id   AF-A0A956N273-F1
#
_cell.length_a   1.000
_cell.length_b   1.000
_cell.length_c   1.000
_cell.angle_alpha   90.00
_cell.angle_beta   90.00
_cell.angle_gamma   90.00
#
_symmetry.space_group_name_H-M   'P 1'
#
loop_
_entity.id
_entity.type
_entity.pdbx_description
1 polymer ?
#
loop_
_entity_poly.entity_id
_entity_poly.type
_entity_poly.pdbx_seq_one_letter_code
_entity_poly.pdbx_strand_id
1 'polypeptide(L)'
;LPYSNDYFGVPSNLYIIGTMNTADRSIALLDTALRRRFDFIEYMPNENILPTDIEGINISKLLKTINVRIEFLFDRDHKIGHAYFIKENLQFEDLVSIMKNKIIPLLSEYFYDDYEKMELILGGSGKDKDNNYLLNKTTIKANSLFKKKLSHIYPDQVKYTVVENPTVNAFINIYSDVEIDEYIDVDLDNGS
;
A
#
# COMPACT_ATOMS: atom_id res chain seq x y z
N LEU A 1 3.17 8.17 -45.36
CA LEU A 1 4.01 8.36 -44.16
C LEU A 1 5.01 9.45 -44.50
N PRO A 2 5.29 10.41 -43.59
CA PRO A 2 6.09 11.60 -43.91
C PRO A 2 7.53 11.30 -44.33
N TYR A 3 8.09 10.15 -43.93
CA TYR A 3 9.45 9.74 -44.28
C TYR A 3 9.55 8.91 -45.56
N SER A 4 8.57 8.06 -45.85
CA SER A 4 8.59 7.16 -47.02
C SER A 4 7.70 7.61 -48.17
N ASN A 5 6.82 8.60 -47.94
CA ASN A 5 5.74 9.01 -48.83
C ASN A 5 4.70 7.92 -49.20
N ASP A 6 4.74 6.75 -48.56
CA ASP A 6 3.79 5.67 -48.83
C ASP A 6 2.41 5.90 -48.18
N TYR A 7 1.35 5.34 -48.75
CA TYR A 7 0.07 5.26 -48.06
C TYR A 7 0.14 4.28 -46.89
N PHE A 8 -0.42 4.65 -45.74
CA PHE A 8 -0.51 3.81 -44.56
C PHE A 8 -1.93 3.87 -43.99
N GLY A 9 -2.47 2.70 -43.64
CA GLY A 9 -3.75 2.55 -42.98
C GLY A 9 -3.65 1.50 -41.87
N VAL A 10 -4.49 1.64 -40.85
CA VAL A 10 -4.60 0.66 -39.77
C VAL A 10 -5.67 -0.37 -40.14
N PRO A 11 -5.34 -1.66 -40.22
CA PRO A 11 -6.30 -2.68 -40.63
C PRO A 11 -7.29 -3.01 -39.50
N SER A 12 -8.50 -3.45 -39.85
CA SER A 12 -9.58 -3.70 -38.88
C SER A 12 -9.34 -4.91 -37.96
N ASN A 13 -8.41 -5.78 -38.31
CA ASN A 13 -8.01 -6.93 -37.50
C ASN A 13 -6.84 -6.65 -36.55
N LEU A 14 -6.39 -5.39 -36.44
CA LEU A 14 -5.38 -4.98 -35.47
C LEU A 14 -6.05 -4.53 -34.16
N TYR A 15 -5.65 -5.17 -33.07
CA TYR A 15 -6.04 -4.79 -31.71
C TYR A 15 -4.84 -4.21 -30.97
N ILE A 16 -5.04 -3.12 -30.22
CA ILE A 16 -4.02 -2.49 -29.38
C ILE A 16 -4.50 -2.60 -27.94
N ILE A 17 -3.74 -3.31 -27.12
CA ILE A 17 -3.99 -3.44 -25.69
C ILE A 17 -2.83 -2.76 -24.96
N GLY A 18 -3.16 -1.76 -24.14
CA GLY A 18 -2.19 -1.06 -23.30
C GLY A 18 -2.49 -1.33 -21.83
N THR A 19 -1.44 -1.45 -21.02
CA THR A 19 -1.54 -1.45 -19.56
C THR A 19 -1.08 -0.09 -19.04
N MET A 20 -1.83 0.48 -18.11
CA MET A 20 -1.48 1.76 -17.47
C MET A 20 -1.37 1.54 -15.96
N ASN A 21 -0.32 2.10 -15.35
CA ASN A 21 -0.23 2.20 -13.90
C ASN A 21 -0.88 3.52 -13.48
N THR A 22 -2.01 3.47 -12.77
CA THR A 22 -2.78 4.67 -12.39
C THR A 22 -2.16 5.42 -11.20
N ALA A 23 -1.30 4.77 -10.41
CA ALA A 23 -0.57 5.44 -9.33
C ALA A 23 0.47 6.46 -9.84
N ASP A 24 0.94 6.32 -11.09
CA ASP A 24 1.94 7.22 -11.67
C ASP A 24 1.31 8.50 -12.25
N ARG A 25 1.32 9.57 -11.46
CA ARG A 25 0.78 10.88 -11.85
C ARG A 25 1.57 11.58 -12.97
N SER A 26 2.77 11.12 -13.32
CA SER A 26 3.58 11.73 -14.38
C SER A 26 2.99 11.55 -15.79
N ILE A 27 2.06 10.61 -15.95
CA ILE A 27 1.45 10.23 -17.24
C ILE A 27 0.03 10.84 -17.41
N ALA A 28 -0.57 11.38 -16.34
CA ALA A 28 -1.95 11.86 -16.32
C ALA A 28 -2.25 13.04 -17.28
N LEU A 29 -1.22 13.77 -17.74
CA LEU A 29 -1.35 14.92 -18.64
C LEU A 29 -1.33 14.56 -20.14
N LEU A 30 -1.06 13.31 -20.53
CA LEU A 30 -0.94 12.90 -21.94
C LEU A 30 -2.30 12.73 -22.66
N ASP A 31 -3.42 12.91 -21.96
CA ASP A 31 -4.43 11.83 -21.91
C ASP A 31 -5.74 12.11 -22.65
N THR A 32 -6.09 13.36 -22.99
CA THR A 32 -7.43 13.62 -23.57
C THR A 32 -7.64 12.99 -24.95
N ALA A 33 -6.60 12.90 -25.77
CA ALA A 33 -6.69 12.31 -27.11
C ALA A 33 -6.69 10.77 -27.08
N LEU A 34 -5.96 10.17 -26.14
CA LEU A 34 -5.93 8.72 -25.94
C LEU A 34 -7.23 8.25 -25.29
N ARG A 35 -7.75 8.98 -24.29
CA ARG A 35 -9.05 8.69 -23.66
C ARG A 35 -10.22 8.60 -24.63
N ARG A 36 -10.15 9.29 -25.78
CA ARG A 36 -11.19 9.25 -26.82
C ARG A 36 -11.04 8.11 -27.82
N ARG A 37 -9.94 7.37 -27.80
CA ARG A 37 -9.58 6.34 -28.79
C ARG A 37 -9.48 4.93 -28.21
N PHE A 38 -9.48 4.81 -26.89
CA PHE A 38 -9.39 3.56 -26.17
C PHE A 38 -10.59 3.41 -25.24
N ASP A 39 -11.07 2.18 -25.09
CA ASP A 39 -11.92 1.79 -23.97
C ASP A 39 -11.04 1.49 -22.76
N PHE A 40 -11.43 1.99 -21.59
CA PHE A 40 -10.66 1.83 -20.35
C PHE A 40 -11.37 0.83 -19.46
N ILE A 41 -10.68 -0.28 -19.17
CA ILE A 41 -11.12 -1.30 -18.23
C ILE A 41 -10.19 -1.25 -17.03
N GLU A 42 -10.76 -0.95 -15.86
CA GLU A 42 -10.01 -0.84 -14.62
C GLU A 42 -9.85 -2.22 -13.96
N TYR A 43 -8.63 -2.52 -13.51
CA TYR A 43 -8.31 -3.75 -12.79
C TYR A 43 -7.84 -3.42 -11.38
N MET A 44 -8.77 -3.41 -10.44
CA MET A 44 -8.49 -3.19 -9.02
C MET A 44 -7.81 -4.41 -8.37
N PRO A 45 -7.04 -4.23 -7.29
CA PRO A 45 -6.58 -5.36 -6.49
C PRO A 45 -7.77 -6.23 -6.06
N ASN A 46 -7.67 -7.54 -6.31
CA ASN A 46 -8.60 -8.53 -5.82
C ASN A 46 -8.00 -9.25 -4.60
N GLU A 47 -8.48 -8.94 -3.41
CA GLU A 47 -8.00 -9.57 -2.17
C GLU A 47 -8.63 -10.95 -1.94
N ASN A 48 -9.73 -11.28 -2.62
CA ASN A 48 -10.48 -12.54 -2.41
C ASN A 48 -9.74 -13.78 -2.93
N ILE A 49 -8.72 -13.59 -3.78
CA ILE A 49 -7.88 -14.70 -4.29
C ILE A 49 -6.71 -15.04 -3.36
N LEU A 50 -6.52 -14.28 -2.28
CA LEU A 50 -5.42 -14.47 -1.34
C LEU A 50 -5.77 -15.50 -0.25
N PRO A 51 -4.78 -16.22 0.30
CA PRO A 51 -5.02 -17.19 1.35
C PRO A 51 -5.60 -16.53 2.60
N THR A 52 -6.56 -17.22 3.22
CA THR A 52 -7.25 -16.74 4.43
C THR A 52 -6.62 -17.26 5.72
N ASP A 53 -5.64 -18.15 5.62
CA ASP A 53 -4.93 -18.72 6.77
C ASP A 53 -3.47 -19.03 6.40
N ILE A 54 -2.55 -18.26 6.97
CA ILE A 54 -1.12 -18.53 7.03
C ILE A 54 -0.72 -18.37 8.49
N GLU A 55 -0.57 -19.49 9.21
CA GLU A 55 -0.29 -19.50 10.66
C GLU A 55 -1.28 -18.66 11.49
N GLY A 56 -2.57 -18.69 11.12
CA GLY A 56 -3.63 -17.90 11.75
C GLY A 56 -3.80 -16.49 11.18
N ILE A 57 -3.02 -16.10 10.17
CA ILE A 57 -3.13 -14.79 9.52
C ILE A 57 -4.04 -14.88 8.29
N ASN A 58 -5.08 -14.04 8.27
CA ASN A 58 -5.93 -13.87 7.10
C ASN A 58 -5.38 -12.78 6.16
N ILE A 59 -4.73 -13.18 5.07
CA ILE A 59 -4.06 -12.25 4.15
C ILE A 59 -5.07 -11.42 3.35
N SER A 60 -6.18 -12.05 2.96
CA SER A 60 -7.28 -11.37 2.28
C SER A 60 -7.81 -10.21 3.13
N LYS A 61 -8.13 -10.46 4.42
CA LYS A 61 -8.54 -9.42 5.36
C LYS A 61 -7.44 -8.38 5.60
N LEU A 62 -6.20 -8.80 5.80
CA LEU A 62 -5.07 -7.90 6.02
C LEU A 62 -4.91 -6.90 4.87
N LEU A 63 -4.88 -7.37 3.62
CA LEU A 63 -4.69 -6.51 2.46
C LEU A 63 -5.91 -5.60 2.26
N LYS A 64 -7.12 -6.14 2.43
CA LYS A 64 -8.38 -5.38 2.35
C LYS A 64 -8.36 -4.21 3.35
N THR A 65 -7.96 -4.46 4.60
CA THR A 65 -7.83 -3.40 5.62
C THR A 65 -6.85 -2.32 5.24
N ILE A 66 -5.66 -2.72 4.78
CA ILE A 66 -4.62 -1.78 4.36
C ILE A 66 -5.15 -0.93 3.19
N ASN A 67 -5.77 -1.54 2.18
CA ASN A 67 -6.29 -0.86 1.00
C ASN A 67 -7.42 0.11 1.31
N VAL A 68 -8.35 -0.25 2.20
CA VAL A 68 -9.42 0.67 2.65
C VAL A 68 -8.83 1.89 3.36
N ARG A 69 -7.83 1.69 4.23
CA ARG A 69 -7.17 2.79 4.95
C ARG A 69 -6.34 3.69 4.02
N ILE A 70 -5.66 3.11 3.03
CA ILE A 70 -4.93 3.88 2.00
C ILE A 70 -5.91 4.71 1.18
N GLU A 71 -7.00 4.12 0.70
CA GLU A 71 -8.00 4.83 -0.10
C GLU A 71 -8.59 6.03 0.64
N PHE A 72 -8.86 5.87 1.95
CA PHE A 72 -9.34 6.96 2.79
C PHE A 72 -8.30 8.06 3.03
N LEU A 73 -7.03 7.69 3.29
CA LEU A 73 -5.98 8.64 3.65
C LEU A 73 -5.23 9.25 2.46
N PHE A 74 -5.35 8.64 1.28
CA PHE A 74 -4.61 9.02 0.08
C PHE A 74 -5.51 9.10 -1.15
N ASP A 75 -5.67 8.00 -1.89
CA ASP A 75 -6.65 7.85 -2.97
C ASP A 75 -6.80 6.37 -3.38
N ARG A 76 -7.76 6.09 -4.28
CA ARG A 76 -8.05 4.74 -4.77
C ARG A 76 -6.97 4.13 -5.67
N ASP A 77 -6.16 4.96 -6.33
CA ASP A 77 -5.17 4.52 -7.34
C ASP A 77 -3.89 3.98 -6.69
N HIS A 78 -3.68 4.25 -5.40
CA HIS A 78 -2.53 3.80 -4.62
C HIS A 78 -2.82 2.56 -3.77
N LYS A 79 -3.94 1.86 -4.01
CA LYS A 79 -4.19 0.56 -3.39
C LYS A 79 -3.06 -0.42 -3.74
N ILE A 80 -2.70 -1.24 -2.77
CA ILE A 80 -1.64 -2.24 -2.88
C ILE A 80 -2.19 -3.44 -3.65
N GLY A 81 -1.46 -3.84 -4.71
CA GLY A 81 -1.79 -5.00 -5.52
C GLY A 81 -1.60 -6.33 -4.76
N HIS A 82 -2.50 -7.29 -5.01
CA HIS A 82 -2.45 -8.63 -4.42
C HIS A 82 -1.22 -9.46 -4.87
N ALA A 83 -0.56 -9.07 -5.96
CA ALA A 83 0.58 -9.79 -6.53
C ALA A 83 1.74 -9.98 -5.53
N TYR A 84 1.93 -9.09 -4.56
CA TYR A 84 2.96 -9.24 -3.53
C TYR A 84 2.79 -10.54 -2.71
N PHE A 85 1.56 -11.02 -2.56
CA PHE A 85 1.21 -12.19 -1.75
C PHE A 85 0.97 -13.45 -2.58
N ILE A 86 1.06 -13.37 -3.91
CA ILE A 86 0.96 -14.55 -4.79
C ILE A 86 2.33 -15.21 -4.89
N LYS A 87 2.53 -16.25 -4.08
CA LYS A 87 3.76 -17.06 -4.08
C LYS A 87 3.41 -18.52 -3.79
N GLU A 88 4.07 -19.45 -4.49
CA GLU A 88 4.01 -20.87 -4.13
C GLU A 88 4.57 -21.09 -2.72
N ASN A 89 3.85 -21.84 -1.89
CA ASN A 89 4.22 -22.13 -0.50
C ASN A 89 4.53 -20.87 0.33
N LEU A 90 3.71 -19.83 0.23
CA LEU A 90 3.81 -18.63 1.06
C LEU A 90 3.88 -18.99 2.56
N GLN A 91 4.95 -18.59 3.25
CA GLN A 91 5.13 -18.82 4.70
C GLN A 91 5.15 -17.51 5.49
N PHE A 92 5.13 -17.57 6.81
CA PHE A 92 5.18 -16.40 7.68
C PHE A 92 6.42 -15.51 7.43
N GLU A 93 7.60 -16.09 7.22
CA GLU A 93 8.82 -15.33 6.94
C GLU A 93 8.73 -14.53 5.63
N ASP A 94 7.98 -15.04 4.66
CA ASP A 94 7.70 -14.29 3.43
C ASP A 94 6.83 -13.08 3.71
N LEU A 95 5.82 -13.21 4.58
CA LEU A 95 4.96 -12.08 4.98
C LEU A 95 5.78 -10.98 5.67
N VAL A 96 6.70 -11.37 6.57
CA VAL A 96 7.64 -10.44 7.21
C VAL A 96 8.49 -9.73 6.17
N SER A 97 9.04 -10.47 5.21
CA SER A 97 9.86 -9.90 4.14
C SER A 97 9.07 -8.97 3.21
N ILE A 98 7.84 -9.35 2.83
CA ILE A 98 6.95 -8.54 1.99
C ILE A 98 6.63 -7.22 2.71
N MET A 99 6.18 -7.29 3.97
CA MET A 99 5.82 -6.10 4.72
C MET A 99 7.02 -5.18 4.93
N LYS A 100 8.16 -5.72 5.37
CA LYS A 100 9.35 -4.92 5.70
C LYS A 100 10.04 -4.32 4.48
N ASN A 101 10.16 -5.09 3.39
CA ASN A 101 11.02 -4.73 2.26
C ASN A 101 10.25 -4.14 1.08
N LYS A 102 8.91 -4.29 1.04
CA LYS A 102 8.06 -3.83 -0.06
C LYS A 102 6.97 -2.88 0.42
N ILE A 103 6.10 -3.34 1.31
CA ILE A 103 4.89 -2.58 1.68
C ILE A 103 5.22 -1.34 2.51
N ILE A 104 5.99 -1.48 3.60
CA ILE A 104 6.33 -0.35 4.47
C ILE A 104 7.13 0.72 3.70
N PRO A 105 8.17 0.39 2.91
CA PRO A 105 8.86 1.38 2.08
C PRO A 105 7.93 2.08 1.08
N LEU A 106 7.01 1.34 0.44
CA LEU A 106 6.02 1.93 -0.48
C LEU A 106 5.09 2.92 0.24
N LEU A 107 4.63 2.58 1.45
CA LEU A 107 3.84 3.50 2.28
C LEU A 107 4.65 4.74 2.68
N SER A 108 5.94 4.59 3.02
CA SER A 108 6.82 5.73 3.28
C SER A 108 6.90 6.68 2.08
N GLU A 109 6.96 6.15 0.85
CA GLU A 109 6.92 6.96 -0.37
C GLU A 109 5.57 7.66 -0.57
N TYR A 110 4.46 6.94 -0.40
CA TYR A 110 3.10 7.50 -0.56
C TYR A 110 2.81 8.62 0.44
N PHE A 111 3.27 8.46 1.67
CA PHE A 111 2.98 9.38 2.77
C PHE A 111 4.13 10.32 3.11
N TYR A 112 5.19 10.37 2.30
CA TYR A 112 6.37 11.24 2.52
C TYR A 112 6.96 11.12 3.93
N ASP A 113 7.17 9.88 4.39
CA ASP A 113 7.64 9.56 5.75
C ASP A 113 6.71 10.07 6.88
N ASP A 114 5.42 10.31 6.62
CA ASP A 114 4.40 10.56 7.66
C ASP A 114 4.03 9.26 8.37
N TYR A 115 4.89 8.88 9.33
CA TYR A 115 4.74 7.64 10.11
C TYR A 115 3.49 7.63 11.01
N GLU A 116 2.85 8.77 11.28
CA GLU A 116 1.57 8.79 12.01
C GLU A 116 0.45 8.22 11.14
N LYS A 117 0.42 8.54 9.84
CA LYS A 117 -0.50 7.89 8.90
C LYS A 117 -0.17 6.43 8.69
N MET A 118 1.12 6.08 8.59
CA MET A 118 1.54 4.68 8.47
C MET A 118 1.14 3.87 9.71
N GLU A 119 1.25 4.44 10.92
CA GLU A 119 0.74 3.84 12.16
C GLU A 119 -0.76 3.53 12.06
N LEU A 120 -1.57 4.47 11.56
CA LEU A 120 -3.00 4.25 11.35
C LEU A 120 -3.28 3.11 10.36
N ILE A 121 -2.54 3.06 9.25
CA ILE A 121 -2.70 2.02 8.20
C ILE A 121 -2.34 0.64 8.74
N LEU A 122 -1.26 0.54 9.51
CA LEU A 122 -0.67 -0.72 9.99
C LEU A 122 -1.24 -1.19 11.34
N GLY A 123 -2.34 -0.60 11.82
CA GLY A 123 -3.01 -1.08 13.04
C GLY A 123 -2.31 -0.66 14.34
N GLY A 124 -1.60 0.46 14.33
CA GLY A 124 -0.97 1.05 15.51
C GLY A 124 0.53 0.79 15.61
N SER A 125 1.09 1.21 16.74
CA SER A 125 2.50 1.04 17.05
C SER A 125 2.72 0.53 18.47
N GLY A 126 3.78 -0.26 18.63
CA GLY A 126 4.24 -0.77 19.91
C GLY A 126 5.21 0.17 20.61
N LYS A 127 5.57 -0.17 21.86
CA LYS A 127 6.69 0.49 22.57
C LYS A 127 8.02 -0.10 22.10
N ASP A 128 9.14 0.45 22.56
CA ASP A 128 10.46 -0.09 22.25
C ASP A 128 10.54 -1.61 22.52
N LYS A 129 10.99 -2.37 21.51
CA LYS A 129 11.10 -3.84 21.51
C LYS A 129 9.77 -4.61 21.63
N ASP A 130 8.65 -3.97 21.37
CA ASP A 130 7.40 -4.70 21.15
C ASP A 130 7.42 -5.32 19.75
N ASN A 131 7.22 -6.63 19.67
CA ASN A 131 7.20 -7.36 18.41
C ASN A 131 5.78 -7.67 17.95
N ASN A 132 4.75 -7.29 18.71
CA ASN A 132 3.35 -7.47 18.31
C ASN A 132 2.83 -6.34 17.41
N TYR A 133 3.73 -5.50 16.89
CA TYR A 133 3.43 -4.45 15.92
C TYR A 133 4.50 -4.44 14.83
N LEU A 134 4.17 -3.86 13.68
CA LEU A 134 5.14 -3.66 12.59
C LEU A 134 5.99 -2.40 12.79
N LEU A 135 5.50 -1.46 13.60
CA LEU A 135 6.17 -0.21 13.96
C LEU A 135 6.27 -0.09 15.48
N ASN A 136 7.42 0.37 15.97
CA ASN A 136 7.59 0.82 17.34
C ASN A 136 7.75 2.33 17.40
N LYS A 137 7.10 2.95 18.39
CA LYS A 137 7.07 4.39 18.64
C LYS A 137 7.75 4.70 19.95
N THR A 138 8.76 5.56 19.88
CA THR A 138 9.57 5.95 21.05
C THR A 138 9.67 7.48 21.13
N THR A 139 9.81 7.99 22.35
CA THR A 139 10.04 9.42 22.59
C THR A 139 11.51 9.64 22.90
N ILE A 140 12.15 10.46 22.08
CA ILE A 140 13.54 10.86 22.24
C ILE A 140 13.60 12.22 22.90
N LYS A 141 14.33 12.30 24.01
CA LYS A 141 14.56 13.55 24.73
C LYS A 141 15.91 14.15 24.31
N ALA A 142 15.94 15.44 24.01
CA ALA A 142 17.19 16.10 23.59
C ALA A 142 18.32 15.92 24.64
N ASN A 143 17.97 15.95 25.92
CA ASN A 143 18.94 15.81 27.02
C ASN A 143 19.51 14.38 27.18
N SER A 144 18.88 13.35 26.60
CA SER A 144 19.46 11.99 26.60
C SER A 144 20.44 11.78 25.45
N LEU A 145 20.39 12.61 24.40
CA LEU A 145 21.28 12.52 23.24
C LEU A 145 22.48 13.45 23.32
N PHE A 146 22.28 14.66 23.86
CA PHE A 146 23.29 15.70 23.85
C PHE A 146 23.75 16.03 25.26
N LYS A 147 25.07 16.18 25.46
CA LYS A 147 25.68 16.52 26.76
C LYS A 147 25.25 17.88 27.33
N LYS A 148 24.66 18.75 26.50
CA LYS A 148 24.15 20.08 26.90
C LYS A 148 22.67 19.96 27.25
N LYS A 149 22.21 20.71 28.25
CA LYS A 149 20.76 20.86 28.52
C LYS A 149 20.13 21.64 27.36
N LEU A 150 19.47 20.92 26.47
CA LEU A 150 18.86 21.42 25.25
C LEU A 150 17.33 21.32 25.25
N SER A 151 16.72 20.73 26.29
CA SER A 151 15.26 20.55 26.40
C SER A 151 14.43 21.83 26.37
N HIS A 152 15.02 22.99 26.65
CA HIS A 152 14.33 24.28 26.52
C HIS A 152 14.32 24.82 25.08
N ILE A 153 15.18 24.28 24.23
CA ILE A 153 15.37 24.72 22.84
C ILE A 153 14.73 23.72 21.87
N TYR A 154 14.83 22.43 22.18
CA TYR A 154 14.32 21.36 21.35
C TYR A 154 13.30 20.53 22.14
N PRO A 155 12.04 20.42 21.65
CA PRO A 155 11.04 19.56 22.26
C PRO A 155 11.41 18.08 22.11
N ASP A 156 10.72 17.23 22.89
CA ASP A 156 10.80 15.79 22.72
C ASP A 156 10.34 15.40 21.31
N GLN A 157 11.07 14.49 20.68
CA GLN A 157 10.79 14.03 19.32
C GLN A 157 10.24 12.61 19.35
N VAL A 158 9.24 12.34 18.53
CA VAL A 158 8.75 10.98 18.28
C VAL A 158 9.64 10.34 17.22
N LYS A 159 10.09 9.12 17.49
CA LYS A 159 10.81 8.29 16.53
C LYS A 159 10.06 6.98 16.32
N TYR A 160 9.81 6.68 15.05
CA TYR A 160 9.33 5.38 14.62
C TYR A 160 10.48 4.49 14.16
N THR A 161 10.35 3.19 14.37
CA THR A 161 11.27 2.18 13.86
C THR A 161 10.48 0.98 13.37
N VAL A 162 10.85 0.44 12.22
CA VAL A 162 10.30 -0.82 11.73
C VAL A 162 10.80 -1.97 12.60
N VAL A 163 9.90 -2.88 12.99
CA VAL A 163 10.24 -4.04 13.80
C VAL A 163 10.91 -5.11 12.92
N GLU A 164 12.09 -5.58 13.36
CA GLU A 164 12.89 -6.53 12.57
C GLU A 164 12.30 -7.94 12.54
N ASN A 165 11.76 -8.41 13.68
CA ASN A 165 11.21 -9.76 13.84
C ASN A 165 9.82 -9.67 14.48
N PRO A 166 8.81 -9.19 13.74
CA PRO A 166 7.45 -9.12 14.25
C PRO A 166 6.86 -10.51 14.47
N THR A 167 5.93 -10.63 15.40
CA THR A 167 5.17 -11.85 15.68
C THR A 167 3.95 -11.93 14.76
N VAL A 168 3.28 -13.09 14.74
CA VAL A 168 1.98 -13.28 14.07
C VAL A 168 0.95 -12.21 14.51
N ASN A 169 0.96 -11.83 15.79
CA ASN A 169 0.06 -10.80 16.32
C ASN A 169 0.24 -9.44 15.65
N ALA A 170 1.46 -9.09 15.19
CA ALA A 170 1.69 -7.85 14.46
C ALA A 170 0.86 -7.74 13.18
N PHE A 171 0.56 -8.87 12.54
CA PHE A 171 -0.24 -8.94 11.33
C PHE A 171 -1.73 -9.00 11.66
N ILE A 172 -2.10 -9.74 12.72
CA ILE A 172 -3.49 -9.84 13.20
C ILE A 172 -3.99 -8.46 13.65
N ASN A 173 -3.18 -7.70 14.39
CA ASN A 173 -3.51 -6.36 14.90
C ASN A 173 -3.88 -5.37 13.79
N ILE A 174 -3.45 -5.60 12.54
CA ILE A 174 -3.84 -4.75 11.41
C ILE A 174 -5.35 -4.76 11.22
N TYR A 175 -6.01 -5.91 11.39
CA TYR A 175 -7.42 -6.12 11.06
C TYR A 175 -8.28 -6.63 12.23
N SER A 176 -7.74 -6.84 13.42
CA SER A 176 -8.48 -7.35 14.59
C SER A 176 -9.54 -6.38 15.11
N ASP A 177 -9.30 -5.08 14.96
CA ASP A 177 -10.06 -4.05 15.67
C ASP A 177 -11.19 -3.45 14.81
N VAL A 178 -11.46 -4.02 13.62
CA VAL A 178 -12.42 -3.45 12.66
C VAL A 178 -13.22 -4.56 11.96
N GLU A 179 -14.54 -4.51 12.09
CA GLU A 179 -15.47 -5.24 11.22
C GLU A 179 -15.57 -4.48 9.88
N ILE A 180 -14.69 -4.79 8.94
CA ILE A 180 -14.63 -4.13 7.62
C ILE A 180 -15.76 -4.63 6.71
N ASP A 181 -16.46 -5.68 7.12
CA ASP A 181 -17.55 -6.29 6.36
C ASP A 181 -18.78 -5.38 6.23
N GLU A 182 -18.86 -4.26 6.99
CA GLU A 182 -19.93 -3.25 6.85
C GLU A 182 -19.66 -2.13 5.84
N TYR A 183 -18.45 -2.02 5.27
CA TYR A 183 -18.08 -0.88 4.40
C TYR A 183 -18.19 -1.14 2.90
N ILE A 184 -18.49 -2.38 2.47
CA ILE A 184 -18.34 -2.79 1.06
C ILE A 184 -19.60 -3.54 0.61
N ASP A 185 -20.61 -2.79 0.17
CA ASP A 185 -21.67 -3.33 -0.69
C ASP A 185 -22.39 -2.21 -1.48
N VAL A 186 -21.64 -1.27 -2.09
CA VAL A 186 -22.27 -0.19 -2.89
C VAL A 186 -21.79 -0.12 -4.35
N ASP A 187 -20.61 -0.64 -4.71
CA ASP A 187 -20.03 -0.35 -6.04
C ASP A 187 -19.82 -1.54 -6.99
N LEU A 188 -20.48 -2.69 -6.76
CA LEU A 188 -20.38 -3.83 -7.69
C LEU A 188 -21.44 -3.87 -8.81
N ASP A 189 -22.30 -2.86 -8.99
CA ASP A 189 -23.39 -2.97 -9.99
C ASP A 189 -23.73 -1.68 -10.77
N ASN A 190 -22.73 -1.05 -11.40
CA ASN A 190 -22.98 0.00 -12.42
C ASN A 190 -22.11 -0.17 -13.69
N GLY A 191 -21.95 -1.41 -14.13
CA GLY A 191 -21.38 -1.74 -15.44
C GLY A 191 -22.47 -2.26 -16.38
N SER A 192 -23.31 -1.36 -16.89
CA SER A 192 -24.23 -1.60 -18.02
C SER A 192 -23.73 -0.90 -19.28
#